data_AF-A0A534MU94-F1
#
_entry.id   AF-A0A534MU94-F1
#
_cell.length_a   1.000
_cell.length_b   1.000
_cell.length_c   1.000
_cell.angle_alpha   90.00
_cell.angle_beta   90.00
_cell.angle_gamma   90.00
#
_symmetry.space_group_name_H-M   'P 1'
#
loop_
_entity.id
_entity.type
_entity.pdbx_description
1 polymer ?
#
loop_
_entity_poly.entity_id
_entity_poly.type
_entity_poly.pdbx_seq_one_letter_code
_entity_poly.pdbx_strand_id
1 'polypeptide(L)'
;MATKEYEMLHDLVTARMSVRKFKSDPIPDGYVEKILEVARWAMSGANSQPWEFIVVRDPEIKRQLRDAYSEHNTDYIFWMEQ
;
A
#
# COMPACT_ATOMS: atom_id res chain seq x y z
N MET A 1 -3.59 -25.89 20.02
CA MET A 1 -4.55 -25.78 18.89
C MET A 1 -4.45 -24.35 18.39
N ALA A 2 -4.24 -24.14 17.09
CA ALA A 2 -4.27 -22.79 16.53
C ALA A 2 -5.69 -22.24 16.64
N THR A 3 -5.80 -20.97 17.03
CA THR A 3 -7.10 -20.30 17.12
C THR A 3 -7.52 -19.84 15.73
N LYS A 4 -8.82 -19.59 15.55
CA LYS A 4 -9.37 -19.08 14.28
C LYS A 4 -8.69 -17.77 13.84
N GLU A 5 -8.29 -16.95 14.81
CA GLU A 5 -7.60 -15.68 14.60
C GLU A 5 -6.19 -15.89 14.06
N TYR A 6 -5.47 -16.91 14.53
CA TYR A 6 -4.13 -17.23 14.04
C TYR A 6 -4.17 -17.70 12.58
N GLU A 7 -5.09 -18.62 12.25
CA GLU A 7 -5.24 -19.11 10.87
C GLU A 7 -5.58 -17.97 9.90
N MET A 8 -6.49 -17.07 10.30
CA MET A 8 -6.82 -15.88 9.50
C MET A 8 -5.60 -14.99 9.26
N LEU A 9 -4.79 -14.73 10.30
CA LEU A 9 -3.58 -13.93 10.18
C LEU A 9 -2.55 -14.62 9.26
N HIS A 10 -2.34 -15.92 9.46
CA HIS A 10 -1.42 -16.70 8.65
C HIS A 10 -1.81 -16.66 7.16
N ASP A 11 -3.08 -16.88 6.84
CA ASP A 11 -3.59 -16.84 5.47
C ASP A 11 -3.44 -15.45 4.85
N LEU A 12 -3.74 -14.38 5.60
CA LEU A 12 -3.57 -13.00 5.13
C LEU A 12 -2.11 -12.69 4.78
N VAL A 13 -1.16 -13.09 5.64
CA VAL A 13 0.26 -12.80 5.45
C VAL A 13 0.84 -13.62 4.30
N THR A 14 0.46 -14.89 4.18
CA THR A 14 0.99 -15.81 3.16
C THR A 14 0.35 -15.60 1.78
N ALA A 15 -0.90 -15.15 1.71
CA ALA A 15 -1.57 -14.87 0.44
C ALA A 15 -1.17 -13.51 -0.18
N ARG A 16 -0.53 -12.62 0.57
CA ARG A 16 -0.16 -11.29 0.09
C ARG A 16 0.90 -11.39 -1.02
N MET A 17 0.62 -10.75 -2.15
CA MET A 17 1.50 -10.65 -3.31
C MET A 17 1.78 -9.19 -3.65
N SER A 18 2.95 -8.93 -4.26
CA SER A 18 3.24 -7.60 -4.81
C SER A 18 2.58 -7.48 -6.17
N VAL A 19 1.47 -6.74 -6.25
CA VAL A 19 0.68 -6.55 -7.47
C VAL A 19 1.20 -5.33 -8.23
N ARG A 20 1.41 -5.48 -9.55
CA ARG A 20 1.92 -4.41 -10.43
C ARG A 20 0.94 -3.96 -11.51
N LYS A 21 -0.21 -4.63 -11.64
CA LYS A 21 -1.29 -4.28 -12.55
C LYS A 21 -2.60 -4.19 -11.77
N PHE A 22 -3.20 -3.00 -11.75
CA PHE A 22 -4.43 -2.71 -11.02
C PHE A 22 -5.59 -2.52 -11.99
N LYS A 23 -6.80 -2.86 -11.55
CA LYS A 23 -8.01 -2.52 -12.29
C LYS A 23 -8.26 -1.02 -12.21
N SER A 24 -8.99 -0.48 -13.19
CA SER A 24 -9.44 0.92 -13.19
C SER A 24 -10.62 1.18 -12.25
N ASP A 25 -11.21 0.13 -11.68
CA ASP A 25 -12.32 0.25 -10.73
C ASP A 25 -11.91 1.12 -9.54
N PRO A 26 -12.78 2.06 -9.10
CA PRO A 26 -12.50 2.83 -7.91
C PRO A 26 -12.51 1.93 -6.67
N ILE A 27 -11.68 2.27 -5.70
CA ILE A 27 -11.73 1.66 -4.37
C ILE A 27 -13.04 2.12 -3.69
N PRO A 28 -13.82 1.22 -3.07
CA PRO A 28 -15.03 1.62 -2.35
C PRO A 28 -14.74 2.64 -1.25
N ASP A 29 -15.69 3.53 -1.01
CA ASP A 29 -15.56 4.57 0.02
C ASP A 29 -15.32 3.96 1.41
N GLY A 30 -14.46 4.60 2.20
CA GLY A 30 -14.13 4.17 3.56
C GLY A 30 -13.09 3.04 3.65
N TYR A 31 -12.72 2.39 2.54
CA TYR A 31 -11.74 1.29 2.59
C TYR A 31 -10.32 1.78 2.85
N VAL A 32 -9.94 2.91 2.25
CA VAL A 32 -8.61 3.51 2.48
C VAL A 32 -8.49 3.89 3.96
N GLU A 33 -9.53 4.49 4.52
CA GLU A 33 -9.60 4.90 5.92
C GLU A 33 -9.49 3.70 6.87
N LYS A 34 -10.18 2.59 6.58
CA LYS A 34 -10.04 1.33 7.35
C LYS A 34 -8.63 0.77 7.32
N ILE A 35 -7.95 0.83 6.17
CA ILE A 35 -6.56 0.36 6.03
C ILE A 35 -5.62 1.24 6.84
N LEU A 36 -5.75 2.56 6.73
CA LEU A 36 -4.92 3.51 7.46
C LEU A 36 -5.13 3.44 8.97
N GLU A 37 -6.38 3.16 9.41
CA GLU A 37 -6.68 2.93 10.82
C GLU A 37 -5.95 1.70 11.38
N VAL A 38 -5.87 0.60 10.64
CA VAL A 38 -5.07 -0.55 11.09
C VAL A 38 -3.57 -0.22 11.04
N ALA A 39 -3.12 0.48 9.99
CA ALA A 39 -1.70 0.81 9.81
C ALA A 39 -1.14 1.68 10.94
N ARG A 40 -1.92 2.63 11.48
CA ARG A 40 -1.47 3.52 12.56
C ARG A 40 -1.24 2.81 13.90
N TRP A 41 -1.68 1.56 14.05
CA TRP A 41 -1.42 0.75 15.26
C TRP A 41 -0.07 0.03 15.23
N ALA A 42 0.74 0.22 14.17
CA ALA A 42 2.13 -0.20 14.19
C ALA A 42 2.87 0.38 15.40
N MET A 43 3.84 -0.35 15.95
CA MET A 43 4.67 0.18 17.03
C MET A 43 5.61 1.28 16.51
N SER A 44 5.86 2.29 17.33
CA SER A 44 6.85 3.34 17.06
C SER A 44 7.64 3.68 18.33
N GLY A 45 8.85 4.22 18.16
CA GLY A 45 9.67 4.68 19.29
C GLY A 45 8.90 5.68 20.14
N ALA A 46 8.80 5.40 21.44
CA ALA A 46 8.02 6.19 22.41
C ALA A 46 6.55 6.43 21.99
N ASN A 47 5.95 5.56 21.17
CA ASN A 47 4.61 5.73 20.60
C ASN A 47 4.43 7.08 19.86
N SER A 48 5.50 7.60 19.26
CA SER A 48 5.50 8.88 18.53
C SER A 48 4.58 8.91 17.32
N GLN A 49 4.26 7.75 16.74
CA GLN A 49 3.42 7.60 15.55
C GLN A 49 3.82 8.58 14.42
N PRO A 50 5.10 8.60 14.00
CA PRO A 50 5.66 9.67 13.18
C PRO A 50 5.28 9.58 11.70
N TRP A 51 4.36 8.68 11.33
CA TRP A 51 3.95 8.48 9.95
C TRP A 51 2.91 9.51 9.53
N GLU A 52 3.12 10.05 8.34
CA GLU A 52 2.12 10.83 7.61
C GLU A 52 1.65 10.04 6.39
N PHE A 53 0.35 10.06 6.13
CA PHE A 53 -0.25 9.38 5.00
C PHE A 53 -0.89 10.41 4.06
N ILE A 54 -0.41 10.45 2.82
CA ILE A 54 -0.98 11.30 1.76
C ILE A 54 -1.75 10.41 0.79
N VAL A 55 -3.08 10.55 0.76
CA VAL A 55 -3.95 9.79 -0.15
C VAL A 55 -4.16 10.59 -1.44
N VAL A 56 -3.53 10.14 -2.52
CA VAL A 56 -3.64 10.78 -3.84
C VAL A 56 -4.69 10.07 -4.70
N ARG A 57 -5.82 10.75 -4.95
CA ARG A 57 -6.90 10.24 -5.83
C ARG A 57 -6.86 10.84 -7.24
N ASP A 58 -6.36 12.06 -7.37
CA ASP A 58 -6.30 12.80 -8.64
C ASP A 58 -5.43 12.06 -9.68
N PRO A 59 -5.99 11.66 -10.85
CA PRO A 59 -5.23 11.05 -11.94
C PRO A 59 -4.06 11.89 -12.45
N GLU A 60 -4.18 13.21 -12.45
CA GLU A 60 -3.15 14.15 -12.90
C GLU A 60 -1.96 14.11 -11.95
N ILE A 61 -2.21 14.23 -10.65
CA ILE A 61 -1.16 14.16 -9.62
C ILE A 61 -0.48 12.79 -9.65
N LYS A 62 -1.24 11.70 -9.82
CA LYS A 62 -0.64 10.35 -9.98
C LYS A 62 0.29 10.25 -11.19
N ARG A 63 -0.04 10.90 -12.31
CA ARG A 63 0.83 10.94 -13.49
C ARG A 63 2.11 11.71 -13.19
N GLN A 64 2.00 12.89 -12.58
CA GLN A 64 3.17 13.69 -12.20
C GLN A 64 4.11 12.94 -11.25
N LEU A 65 3.55 12.19 -10.27
CA LEU A 65 4.33 11.33 -9.38
C LEU A 65 5.07 10.21 -10.14
N ARG A 66 4.40 9.57 -11.10
CA ARG A 66 5.04 8.55 -11.96
C ARG A 66 6.19 9.17 -12.75
N ASP A 67 5.98 10.32 -13.37
CA ASP A 67 6.96 10.97 -14.23
C ASP A 67 8.21 11.38 -13.41
N ALA A 68 8.00 12.01 -12.25
CA ALA A 68 9.09 12.37 -11.33
C ALA A 68 9.89 11.15 -10.83
N TYR A 69 9.21 10.04 -10.54
CA TYR A 69 9.86 8.79 -10.17
C TYR A 69 10.66 8.19 -11.34
N SER A 70 10.10 8.24 -12.55
CA SER A 70 10.67 7.58 -13.74
C SER A 70 11.90 8.28 -14.28
N GLU A 71 11.98 9.60 -14.15
CA GLU A 71 13.15 10.40 -14.57
C GLU A 71 14.46 9.91 -13.94
N HIS A 72 14.40 9.37 -12.72
CA HIS A 72 15.59 9.00 -11.93
C HIS A 72 15.78 7.48 -11.76
N ASN A 73 14.81 6.65 -12.17
CA ASN A 73 14.79 5.21 -11.85
C ASN A 73 14.53 4.30 -13.06
N THR A 74 14.92 4.73 -14.27
CA THR A 74 14.64 4.03 -15.53
C THR A 74 15.04 2.55 -15.53
N ASP A 75 16.23 2.22 -14.99
CA ASP A 75 16.72 0.83 -14.94
C ASP A 75 15.88 -0.06 -14.01
N TYR A 76 15.39 0.49 -12.89
CA TYR A 76 14.55 -0.26 -11.95
C TYR A 76 13.15 -0.48 -12.51
N ILE A 77 12.60 0.51 -13.22
CA ILE A 77 11.31 0.41 -13.89
C ILE A 77 11.34 -0.67 -14.96
N PHE A 78 12.42 -0.75 -15.75
CA PHE A 78 12.61 -1.81 -16.73
C PHE A 78 12.47 -3.20 -16.11
N TRP A 79 13.10 -3.45 -14.95
CA TRP A 79 12.99 -4.75 -14.26
C TRP A 79 11.64 -5.00 -13.60
N MET A 80 10.87 -3.95 -13.29
CA MET A 80 9.54 -4.08 -12.68
C MET A 80 8.41 -4.23 -13.70
N GLU A 81 8.61 -3.80 -14.94
CA GLU A 81 7.59 -3.84 -16.01
C GLU A 81 7.66 -5.11 -16.89
N GLN A 82 8.73 -5.90 -16.78
CA GLN A 82 8.80 -7.29 -17.28
C GLN A 82 7.96 -8.23 -16.40
#